data_AF-A0AAD9IU80-F1
#
_entry.id   AF-A0AAD9IU80-F1
#
_cell.length_a   1.000
_cell.length_b   1.000
_cell.length_c   1.000
_cell.angle_alpha   90.00
_cell.angle_beta   90.00
_cell.angle_gamma   90.00
#
_symmetry.space_group_name_H-M   'P 1'
#
loop_
_entity.id
_entity.type
_entity.pdbx_description
1 polymer ?
#
loop_
_entity_poly.entity_id
_entity_poly.type
_entity_poly.pdbx_seq_one_letter_code
_entity_poly.pdbx_strand_id
1 'polypeptide(L)'
;MPKYQLMYFDAKGRAELARWLFAAAGQEYEDKRLTFEEWAVIKPSFMGKDEYEEAKCNMVLECCHYDMLPTIVEFLLRDDKTKEEAKKRWEDGERDQYFAKFENLLKSNKNGDGYFVGDGLTVADMWFCILIDYSANDSNLDWSKFPKIAALRERVEKGNKRIAKWIAKRPTTEI
;
A
#
# COMPACT_ATOMS: atom_id res chain seq x y z
N MET A 1 -0.56 -27.87 7.13
CA MET A 1 0.30 -26.67 7.31
C MET A 1 0.13 -25.76 6.10
N PRO A 2 0.18 -24.43 6.27
CA PRO A 2 0.22 -23.50 5.13
C PRO A 2 1.44 -23.81 4.26
N LYS A 3 1.29 -23.70 2.93
CA LYS A 3 2.38 -23.83 1.98
C LYS A 3 2.91 -22.44 1.66
N TYR A 4 4.21 -22.22 1.85
CA TYR A 4 4.87 -20.94 1.54
C TYR A 4 5.68 -21.07 0.25
N GLN A 5 5.71 -19.99 -0.52
CA GLN A 5 6.56 -19.84 -1.70
C GLN A 5 7.28 -18.49 -1.58
N LEU A 6 8.60 -18.50 -1.71
CA LEU A 6 9.44 -17.31 -1.82
C LEU A 6 9.86 -17.16 -3.28
N MET A 7 9.45 -16.08 -3.93
CA MET A 7 9.81 -15.77 -5.31
C MET A 7 10.90 -14.72 -5.35
N TYR A 8 12.04 -15.02 -5.98
CA TYR A 8 13.13 -14.06 -6.17
C TYR A 8 14.00 -14.45 -7.36
N PHE A 9 14.95 -13.60 -7.75
CA PHE A 9 15.96 -13.97 -8.74
C PHE A 9 16.86 -15.10 -8.22
N ASP A 10 17.56 -15.78 -9.14
CA ASP A 10 18.62 -16.74 -8.80
C ASP A 10 19.89 -16.03 -8.26
N ALA A 11 19.71 -15.37 -7.13
CA ALA A 11 20.71 -14.60 -6.40
C ALA A 11 20.33 -14.52 -4.92
N LYS A 12 21.29 -14.15 -4.08
CA LYS A 12 21.05 -13.86 -2.66
C LYS A 12 20.11 -12.65 -2.51
N GLY A 13 20.63 -11.47 -2.84
CA GLY A 13 19.91 -10.19 -2.84
C GLY A 13 19.03 -9.97 -1.59
N ARG A 14 17.88 -9.32 -1.77
CA ARG A 14 16.94 -9.00 -0.70
C ARG A 14 16.22 -10.24 -0.12
N ALA A 15 16.14 -11.33 -0.88
CA ALA A 15 15.47 -12.54 -0.43
C ALA A 15 16.30 -13.40 0.53
N GLU A 16 17.61 -13.21 0.59
CA GLU A 16 18.49 -14.04 1.43
C GLU A 16 18.10 -13.97 2.92
N LEU A 17 17.68 -12.80 3.40
CA LEU A 17 17.18 -12.65 4.76
C LEU A 17 15.95 -13.55 5.01
N ALA A 18 15.00 -13.60 4.08
CA ALA A 18 13.83 -14.46 4.19
C ALA A 18 14.21 -15.95 4.16
N ARG A 19 15.19 -16.35 3.32
CA ARG A 19 15.71 -17.73 3.29
C ARG A 19 16.31 -18.15 4.63
N TRP A 20 17.11 -17.27 5.26
CA TRP A 20 17.67 -17.52 6.59
C TRP A 20 16.58 -17.64 7.65
N LEU A 21 15.54 -16.80 7.60
CA LEU A 21 14.42 -16.88 8.54
C LEU A 21 13.65 -18.19 8.41
N PHE A 22 13.39 -18.67 7.18
CA PHE A 22 12.77 -19.99 6.98
C PHE A 22 13.63 -21.13 7.53
N ALA A 23 14.95 -21.11 7.24
CA ALA A 23 15.88 -22.13 7.72
C ALA A 23 15.98 -22.14 9.25
N ALA A 24 16.13 -20.97 9.88
CA ALA A 24 16.24 -20.84 11.34
C ALA A 24 14.95 -21.30 12.05
N ALA A 25 13.78 -21.08 11.44
CA ALA A 25 12.50 -21.52 11.98
C ALA A 25 12.17 -23.01 11.69
N GLY A 26 12.98 -23.70 10.89
CA GLY A 26 12.67 -25.05 10.40
C GLY A 26 11.39 -25.12 9.55
N GLN A 27 10.99 -24.00 8.93
CA GLN A 27 9.76 -23.89 8.16
C GLN A 27 10.01 -24.26 6.69
N GLU A 28 9.34 -25.30 6.22
CA GLU A 28 9.37 -25.67 4.80
C GLU A 28 8.75 -24.59 3.91
N TYR A 29 9.39 -24.31 2.77
CA TYR A 29 8.93 -23.37 1.75
C TYR A 29 9.48 -23.77 0.37
N GLU A 30 8.83 -23.30 -0.68
CA GLU A 30 9.32 -23.39 -2.05
C GLU A 30 10.18 -22.14 -2.37
N ASP A 31 11.49 -22.31 -2.64
CA ASP A 31 12.39 -21.25 -3.13
C ASP A 31 12.29 -21.15 -4.66
N LYS A 32 11.29 -20.42 -5.15
CA LYS A 32 11.05 -20.24 -6.58
C LYS A 32 11.97 -19.16 -7.14
N ARG A 33 12.98 -19.60 -7.89
CA ARG A 33 14.01 -18.73 -8.50
C ARG A 33 13.61 -18.38 -9.94
N LEU A 34 13.46 -17.09 -10.21
CA LEU A 34 12.98 -16.56 -11.48
C LEU A 34 14.13 -16.05 -12.35
N THR A 35 14.00 -16.22 -13.66
CA THR A 35 14.80 -15.45 -14.63
C THR A 35 14.24 -14.04 -14.82
N PHE A 36 14.98 -13.16 -15.51
CA PHE A 36 14.48 -11.83 -15.85
C PHE A 36 13.29 -11.88 -16.81
N GLU A 37 13.25 -12.86 -17.71
CA GLU A 37 12.14 -13.08 -18.65
C GLU A 37 10.88 -13.53 -17.92
N GLU A 38 11.00 -14.48 -16.98
CA GLU A 38 9.87 -14.89 -16.14
C GLU A 38 9.37 -13.74 -15.28
N TRP A 39 10.28 -12.94 -14.72
CA TRP A 39 9.91 -11.76 -13.96
C TRP A 39 9.18 -10.72 -14.82
N ALA A 40 9.61 -10.50 -16.06
CA ALA A 40 8.94 -9.58 -16.98
C ALA A 40 7.48 -9.98 -17.28
N VAL A 41 7.15 -11.27 -17.21
CA VAL A 41 5.77 -11.76 -17.35
C VAL A 41 4.94 -11.56 -16.08
N ILE A 42 5.57 -11.67 -14.90
CA ILE A 42 4.88 -11.64 -13.61
C ILE A 42 4.71 -10.19 -13.10
N LYS A 43 5.75 -9.38 -13.18
CA LYS A 43 5.80 -8.00 -12.67
C LYS A 43 4.58 -7.15 -13.07
N PRO A 44 4.07 -7.22 -14.32
CA PRO A 44 2.94 -6.41 -14.73
C PRO A 44 1.64 -6.68 -13.96
N SER A 45 1.51 -7.87 -13.37
CA SER A 45 0.34 -8.22 -12.56
C SER A 45 0.23 -7.44 -11.24
N PHE A 46 1.26 -6.69 -10.86
CA PHE A 46 1.26 -5.87 -9.63
C PHE A 46 1.68 -4.41 -9.86
N MET A 47 2.42 -4.12 -10.93
CA MET A 47 3.03 -2.81 -11.21
C MET A 47 2.47 -2.12 -12.45
N GLY A 48 1.40 -2.63 -13.06
CA GLY A 48 0.88 -2.09 -14.33
C GLY A 48 1.51 -2.74 -15.56
N LYS A 49 0.88 -2.59 -16.72
CA LYS A 49 1.13 -3.46 -17.89
C LYS A 49 2.45 -3.22 -18.62
N ASP A 50 3.02 -2.03 -18.45
CA ASP A 50 4.22 -1.55 -19.16
C ASP A 50 5.04 -0.62 -18.27
N GLU A 51 6.22 -0.21 -18.75
CA GLU A 51 7.16 0.65 -18.02
C GLU A 51 6.57 2.01 -17.63
N TYR A 52 5.61 2.51 -18.41
CA TYR A 52 4.97 3.80 -18.15
C TYR A 52 3.93 3.69 -17.03
N GLU A 53 3.12 2.63 -17.03
CA GLU A 53 2.23 2.31 -15.91
C GLU A 53 3.04 1.99 -14.64
N GLU A 54 4.17 1.29 -14.76
CA GLU A 54 5.08 1.08 -13.64
C GLU A 54 5.61 2.38 -13.06
N ALA A 55 6.09 3.30 -13.90
CA ALA A 55 6.56 4.60 -13.44
C ALA A 55 5.47 5.37 -12.67
N LYS A 56 4.21 5.29 -13.11
CA LYS A 56 3.07 5.88 -12.39
C LYS A 56 2.80 5.18 -11.06
N CYS A 57 2.89 3.85 -11.00
CA CYS A 57 2.77 3.12 -9.74
C CYS A 57 3.86 3.56 -8.76
N ASN A 58 5.11 3.66 -9.23
CA ASN A 58 6.24 4.12 -8.42
C ASN A 58 6.01 5.55 -7.90
N MET A 59 5.52 6.47 -8.74
CA MET A 59 5.18 7.83 -8.31
C MET A 59 4.17 7.83 -7.14
N VAL A 60 3.10 7.03 -7.22
CA VAL A 60 2.12 6.91 -6.13
C VAL A 60 2.77 6.36 -4.86
N LEU A 61 3.56 5.29 -4.99
CA LEU A 61 4.26 4.66 -3.87
C LEU A 61 5.24 5.63 -3.19
N GLU A 62 6.02 6.36 -3.97
CA GLU A 62 7.00 7.34 -3.50
C GLU A 62 6.33 8.51 -2.79
N CYS A 63 5.25 9.08 -3.35
CA CYS A 63 4.50 10.13 -2.67
C CYS A 63 3.92 9.63 -1.33
N CYS A 64 3.39 8.40 -1.29
CA CYS A 64 2.93 7.81 -0.04
C CYS A 64 4.09 7.66 0.98
N HIS A 65 5.25 7.19 0.53
CA HIS A 65 6.38 6.88 1.40
C HIS A 65 7.17 8.11 1.88
N TYR A 66 7.39 9.09 1.01
CA TYR A 66 8.24 10.24 1.29
C TYR A 66 7.45 11.48 1.69
N ASP A 67 6.20 11.63 1.24
CA ASP A 67 5.42 12.84 1.55
C ASP A 67 4.45 12.62 2.72
N MET A 68 3.79 11.46 2.80
CA MET A 68 2.74 11.22 3.81
C MET A 68 3.25 10.41 5.01
N LEU A 69 3.94 9.30 4.78
CA LEU A 69 4.37 8.39 5.84
C LEU A 69 5.23 9.04 6.92
N PRO A 70 6.15 10.00 6.65
CA PRO A 70 6.97 10.59 7.69
C PRO A 70 6.16 11.30 8.79
N THR A 71 5.16 12.11 8.41
CA THR A 71 4.27 12.76 9.40
C THR A 71 3.45 11.72 10.15
N ILE A 72 2.95 10.67 9.46
CA ILE A 72 2.20 9.58 10.09
C ILE A 72 3.05 8.86 11.14
N VAL A 73 4.28 8.48 10.79
CA VAL A 73 5.22 7.84 11.71
C VAL A 73 5.55 8.77 12.89
N GLU A 74 5.69 10.07 12.64
CA GLU A 74 5.97 11.07 13.69
C GLU A 74 4.90 11.04 14.78
N PHE A 75 3.61 11.04 14.43
CA PHE A 75 2.56 11.01 15.45
C PHE A 75 2.23 9.61 15.99
N LEU A 76 2.59 8.53 15.29
CA LEU A 76 2.37 7.16 15.78
C LEU A 76 3.44 6.72 16.78
N LEU A 77 4.72 6.98 16.48
CA LEU A 77 5.84 6.35 17.19
C LEU A 77 6.57 7.25 18.17
N ARG A 78 6.45 8.58 18.07
CA ARG A 78 7.12 9.47 19.03
C ARG A 78 6.38 9.51 20.36
N ASP A 79 7.13 9.69 21.43
CA ASP A 79 6.65 9.78 22.82
C ASP A 79 6.87 11.17 23.43
N ASP A 80 7.35 12.12 22.62
CA ASP A 80 7.58 13.51 22.99
C ASP A 80 6.42 14.41 22.53
N LYS A 81 6.48 15.70 22.90
CA LYS A 81 5.49 16.70 22.51
C LYS A 81 5.30 16.86 20.99
N THR A 82 6.28 16.44 20.18
CA THR A 82 6.20 16.58 18.72
C THR A 82 5.16 15.62 18.12
N LYS A 83 4.80 14.55 18.84
CA LYS A 83 3.69 13.66 18.47
C LYS A 83 2.37 14.42 18.31
N GLU A 84 1.96 15.16 19.33
CA GLU A 84 0.67 15.87 19.32
C GLU A 84 0.68 17.03 18.31
N GLU A 85 1.83 17.71 18.17
CA GLU A 85 2.02 18.75 17.15
C GLU A 85 1.94 18.18 15.72
N ALA A 86 2.57 17.03 15.46
CA ALA A 86 2.51 16.34 14.17
C ALA A 86 1.12 15.80 13.87
N LYS A 87 0.44 15.22 14.87
CA LYS A 87 -0.94 14.74 14.75
C LYS A 87 -1.87 15.90 14.36
N LYS A 88 -1.78 17.01 15.08
CA LYS A 88 -2.57 18.21 14.78
C LYS A 88 -2.26 18.78 13.40
N ARG A 89 -0.98 18.88 13.02
CA ARG A 89 -0.55 19.33 11.68
C ARG A 89 -1.15 18.46 10.57
N TRP A 90 -1.19 17.14 10.80
CA TRP A 90 -1.80 16.18 9.90
C TRP A 90 -3.32 16.37 9.80
N GLU A 91 -4.02 16.31 10.93
CA GLU A 91 -5.48 16.32 11.01
C GLU A 91 -6.11 17.67 10.61
N ASP A 92 -5.47 18.79 10.95
CA ASP A 92 -5.97 20.14 10.68
C ASP A 92 -5.65 20.64 9.25
N GLY A 93 -4.79 19.95 8.50
CA GLY A 93 -4.28 20.49 7.24
C GLY A 93 -3.69 19.47 6.27
N GLU A 94 -2.51 18.92 6.58
CA GLU A 94 -1.71 18.17 5.61
C GLU A 94 -2.50 17.01 4.99
N ARG A 95 -3.26 16.26 5.82
CA ARG A 95 -4.04 15.12 5.34
C ARG A 95 -5.00 15.51 4.22
N ASP A 96 -5.87 16.50 4.45
CA ASP A 96 -6.90 16.88 3.48
C ASP A 96 -6.24 17.44 2.20
N GLN A 97 -5.08 18.11 2.31
CA GLN A 97 -4.30 18.56 1.16
C GLN A 97 -3.75 17.39 0.33
N TYR A 98 -3.18 16.37 0.98
CA TYR A 98 -2.71 15.17 0.30
C TYR A 98 -3.88 14.39 -0.31
N PHE A 99 -4.97 14.19 0.43
CA PHE A 99 -6.14 13.47 -0.06
C PHE A 99 -6.75 14.19 -1.27
N ALA A 100 -6.80 15.53 -1.30
CA ALA A 100 -7.21 16.27 -2.49
C ALA A 100 -6.29 16.04 -3.70
N LYS A 101 -4.97 15.99 -3.50
CA LYS A 101 -4.00 15.68 -4.57
C LYS A 101 -4.19 14.26 -5.10
N PHE A 102 -4.34 13.26 -4.21
CA PHE A 102 -4.57 11.86 -4.60
C PHE A 102 -5.95 11.63 -5.22
N GLU A 103 -6.98 12.33 -4.76
CA GLU A 103 -8.32 12.31 -5.37
C GLU A 103 -8.24 12.80 -6.82
N ASN A 104 -7.49 13.87 -7.08
CA ASN A 104 -7.26 14.38 -8.45
C ASN A 104 -6.38 13.44 -9.28
N LEU A 105 -5.35 12.85 -8.68
CA LEU A 105 -4.52 11.86 -9.34
C LEU A 105 -5.34 10.63 -9.74
N LEU A 106 -6.20 10.13 -8.85
CA LEU A 106 -7.11 9.03 -9.12
C LEU A 106 -8.10 9.40 -10.25
N LYS A 107 -8.63 10.62 -10.24
CA LYS A 107 -9.50 11.13 -11.33
C LYS A 107 -8.81 11.15 -12.70
N SER A 108 -7.48 11.29 -12.74
CA SER A 108 -6.73 11.24 -14.00
C SER A 108 -6.79 9.88 -14.70
N ASN A 109 -7.15 8.81 -13.99
CA ASN A 109 -7.40 7.49 -14.56
C ASN A 109 -8.89 7.14 -14.49
N LYS A 110 -9.56 7.10 -15.64
CA LYS A 110 -10.99 6.75 -15.76
C LYS A 110 -11.90 7.53 -14.79
N ASN A 111 -11.65 8.83 -14.61
CA ASN A 111 -12.40 9.70 -13.70
C ASN A 111 -12.44 9.19 -12.24
N GLY A 112 -11.49 8.35 -11.85
CA GLY A 112 -11.37 7.77 -10.51
C GLY A 112 -12.34 6.64 -10.20
N ASP A 113 -13.04 6.14 -11.21
CA ASP A 113 -13.96 4.99 -11.08
C ASP A 113 -13.24 3.63 -11.14
N GLY A 114 -11.91 3.65 -11.31
CA GLY A 114 -11.04 2.46 -11.33
C GLY A 114 -9.98 2.47 -10.23
N TYR A 115 -8.72 2.38 -10.64
CA TYR A 115 -7.53 2.34 -9.79
C TYR A 115 -6.63 3.53 -10.11
N PHE A 116 -5.55 3.76 -9.36
CA PHE A 116 -4.61 4.83 -9.68
C PHE A 116 -3.98 4.67 -11.07
N VAL A 117 -3.72 3.42 -11.47
CA VAL A 117 -3.03 3.10 -12.73
C VAL A 117 -3.71 1.92 -13.43
N GLY A 118 -3.89 2.03 -14.74
CA GLY A 118 -4.38 0.95 -15.58
C GLY A 118 -5.81 0.51 -15.25
N ASP A 119 -6.10 -0.75 -15.51
CA ASP A 119 -7.45 -1.33 -15.43
C ASP A 119 -7.68 -2.20 -14.20
N GLY A 120 -6.63 -2.48 -13.43
CA GLY A 120 -6.64 -3.47 -12.36
C GLY A 120 -5.93 -2.98 -11.11
N LEU A 121 -6.10 -3.75 -10.04
CA LEU A 121 -5.47 -3.50 -8.75
C LEU A 121 -3.95 -3.60 -8.86
N THR A 122 -3.25 -2.56 -8.40
CA THR A 122 -1.78 -2.53 -8.31
C THR A 122 -1.31 -2.37 -6.87
N VAL A 123 -0.01 -2.50 -6.63
CA VAL A 123 0.57 -2.20 -5.31
C VAL A 123 0.38 -0.73 -4.91
N ALA A 124 0.22 0.19 -5.87
CA ALA A 124 -0.02 1.60 -5.61
C ALA A 124 -1.35 1.81 -4.85
N ASP A 125 -2.42 1.16 -5.29
CA ASP A 125 -3.73 1.21 -4.62
C ASP A 125 -3.68 0.57 -3.23
N MET A 126 -3.01 -0.59 -3.12
CA MET A 126 -2.90 -1.31 -1.86
C MET A 126 -2.15 -0.48 -0.82
N TRP A 127 -0.98 0.07 -1.18
CA TRP A 127 -0.17 0.85 -0.27
C TRP A 127 -0.86 2.14 0.15
N PHE A 128 -1.49 2.85 -0.79
CA PHE A 128 -2.27 4.03 -0.47
C PHE A 128 -3.42 3.71 0.49
N CYS A 129 -4.21 2.66 0.24
CA CYS A 129 -5.32 2.27 1.13
C CYS A 129 -4.83 1.89 2.54
N ILE A 130 -3.70 1.17 2.65
CA ILE A 130 -3.09 0.86 3.94
C ILE A 130 -2.68 2.14 4.67
N LEU A 131 -2.05 3.08 3.96
CA LEU A 131 -1.52 4.29 4.57
C LEU A 131 -2.63 5.23 5.07
N ILE A 132 -3.72 5.39 4.31
CA ILE A 132 -4.83 6.25 4.73
C ILE A 132 -5.69 5.63 5.83
N ASP A 133 -5.55 4.32 6.11
CA ASP A 133 -6.24 3.64 7.21
C ASP A 133 -5.82 4.22 8.58
N TYR A 134 -4.58 4.73 8.70
CA TYR A 134 -4.12 5.46 9.90
C TYR A 134 -4.90 6.75 10.17
N SER A 135 -5.64 7.27 9.18
CA SER A 135 -6.53 8.42 9.35
C SER A 135 -7.99 8.03 9.49
N ALA A 136 -8.35 6.73 9.37
CA ALA A 136 -9.74 6.29 9.33
C ALA A 136 -10.48 6.49 10.66
N ASN A 137 -9.76 6.55 11.78
CA ASN A 137 -10.30 6.79 13.12
C ASN A 137 -10.35 8.28 13.50
N ASP A 138 -9.86 9.20 12.67
CA ASP A 138 -10.04 10.63 12.95
C ASP A 138 -11.49 11.03 12.68
N SER A 139 -12.20 11.40 13.75
CA SER A 139 -13.59 11.89 13.70
C SER A 139 -13.77 13.17 12.88
N ASN A 140 -12.71 13.93 12.62
CA ASN A 140 -12.76 15.15 11.81
C ASN A 140 -12.63 14.88 10.30
N LEU A 141 -12.31 13.64 9.90
CA LEU A 141 -12.18 13.27 8.50
C LEU A 141 -13.56 13.11 7.84
N ASP A 142 -13.89 14.05 6.97
CA ASP A 142 -15.07 13.98 6.11
C ASP A 142 -14.74 13.31 4.77
N TRP A 143 -15.05 12.02 4.66
CA TRP A 143 -14.88 11.23 3.43
C TRP A 143 -15.73 11.73 2.25
N SER A 144 -16.78 12.52 2.48
CA SER A 144 -17.61 13.05 1.39
C SER A 144 -16.86 14.06 0.52
N LYS A 145 -15.77 14.67 1.03
CA LYS A 145 -14.83 15.50 0.28
C LYS A 145 -13.98 14.70 -0.71
N PHE A 146 -13.81 13.39 -0.47
CA PHE A 146 -12.92 12.51 -1.22
C PHE A 146 -13.67 11.27 -1.76
N PRO A 147 -14.72 11.46 -2.56
CA PRO A 147 -15.62 10.36 -2.95
C PRO A 147 -14.94 9.30 -3.80
N LYS A 148 -13.95 9.65 -4.65
CA LYS A 148 -13.24 8.66 -5.47
C LYS A 148 -12.28 7.84 -4.62
N ILE A 149 -11.59 8.44 -3.66
CA ILE A 149 -10.78 7.72 -2.67
C ILE A 149 -11.66 6.78 -1.84
N ALA A 150 -12.80 7.25 -1.32
CA ALA A 150 -13.73 6.40 -0.56
C ALA A 150 -14.20 5.19 -1.38
N ALA A 151 -14.52 5.41 -2.66
CA ALA A 151 -14.88 4.33 -3.58
C ALA A 151 -13.70 3.40 -3.90
N LEU A 152 -12.47 3.91 -4.00
CA LEU A 152 -11.27 3.09 -4.18
C LEU A 152 -11.06 2.15 -2.99
N ARG A 153 -11.17 2.67 -1.76
CA ARG A 153 -11.08 1.86 -0.54
C ARG A 153 -12.07 0.71 -0.57
N GLU A 154 -13.33 0.99 -0.89
CA GLU A 154 -14.35 -0.04 -1.00
C GLU A 154 -14.01 -1.10 -2.07
N ARG A 155 -13.53 -0.69 -3.25
CA ARG A 155 -13.09 -1.62 -4.30
C ARG A 155 -11.92 -2.50 -3.85
N VAL A 156 -10.93 -1.93 -3.17
CA VAL A 156 -9.73 -2.66 -2.72
C VAL A 156 -10.04 -3.58 -1.54
N GLU A 157 -10.64 -3.03 -0.48
CA GLU A 157 -10.82 -3.70 0.81
C GLU A 157 -11.97 -4.72 0.77
N LYS A 158 -13.07 -4.42 0.06
CA LYS A 158 -14.25 -5.30 -0.03
C LYS A 158 -14.35 -6.03 -1.37
N GLY A 159 -14.00 -5.36 -2.48
CA GLY A 159 -14.11 -5.92 -3.82
C GLY A 159 -13.11 -7.06 -4.10
N ASN A 160 -11.91 -7.01 -3.50
CA ASN A 160 -10.97 -8.12 -3.57
C ASN A 160 -11.23 -9.14 -2.45
N LYS A 161 -11.83 -10.29 -2.80
CA LYS A 161 -12.21 -11.35 -1.85
C LYS A 161 -11.06 -11.86 -0.95
N ARG A 162 -9.82 -11.86 -1.45
CA ARG A 162 -8.65 -12.32 -0.67
C ARG A 162 -8.24 -11.26 0.37
N ILE A 163 -8.24 -10.00 -0.03
CA ILE A 163 -7.98 -8.87 0.87
C ILE A 163 -9.10 -8.75 1.90
N ALA A 164 -10.36 -8.79 1.48
CA ALA A 164 -11.52 -8.76 2.38
C ALA A 164 -11.46 -9.87 3.43
N LYS A 165 -11.12 -11.10 3.03
CA LYS A 165 -10.94 -12.24 3.94
C LYS A 165 -9.79 -12.02 4.93
N TRP A 166 -8.70 -11.39 4.51
CA TRP A 166 -7.60 -11.02 5.40
C TRP A 166 -8.01 -9.94 6.39
N ILE A 167 -8.65 -8.86 5.92
CA ILE A 167 -9.12 -7.75 6.77
C ILE A 167 -10.11 -8.26 7.83
N ALA A 168 -11.01 -9.18 7.47
CA ALA A 168 -11.96 -9.76 8.42
C ALA A 168 -11.31 -10.64 9.50
N LYS A 169 -10.08 -11.12 9.30
CA LYS A 169 -9.36 -12.02 10.22
C LYS A 169 -8.21 -11.32 10.96
N ARG A 170 -7.63 -10.26 10.40
CA ARG A 170 -6.46 -9.58 11.00
C ARG A 170 -6.83 -9.03 12.38
N PRO A 171 -5.91 -9.02 13.36
CA PRO A 171 -6.16 -8.40 14.66
C PRO A 171 -6.57 -6.93 14.51
N THR A 172 -7.47 -6.47 15.38
CA THR A 172 -7.76 -5.04 15.55
C THR A 172 -6.68 -4.43 16.45
N THR A 173 -6.08 -3.34 16.00
CA THR A 173 -5.05 -2.60 16.73
C THR A 173 -5.51 -1.16 16.98
N GLU A 174 -5.09 -0.57 18.10
CA GLU A 174 -5.46 0.80 18.50
C GLU A 174 -4.53 1.89 17.92
N ILE A 175 -3.55 1.49 17.09
CA ILE A 175 -2.55 2.37 16.46
C ILE A 175 -3.07 2.86 15.11
#